data_AF-A0A0S2SCS6-F1
#
_entry.id   AF-A0A0S2SCS6-F1
#
_cell.length_a   1.000
_cell.length_b   1.000
_cell.length_c   1.000
_cell.angle_alpha   90.00
_cell.angle_beta   90.00
_cell.angle_gamma   90.00
#
_symmetry.space_group_name_H-M   'P 1'
#
loop_
_entity.id
_entity.type
_entity.pdbx_description
1 polymer ?
#
loop_
_entity_poly.entity_id
_entity_poly.type
_entity_poly.pdbx_seq_one_letter_code
_entity_poly.pdbx_strand_id
1 'polypeptide(L)'
;MTSLLVHPGETRPIHYLAYNPTPDAMTGQAVPSVSPGAAAAYFKKMACFCFEQQTLKGGEHKEMALQFYVDPALPPEINTITLSYTLFDISTAQVKKP
;
A
#
# COMPACT_ATOMS: atom_id res chain seq x y z
N MET A 1 6.17 5.31 11.19
CA MET A 1 7.50 5.33 10.52
C MET A 1 7.29 5.85 9.11
N THR A 2 7.93 6.96 8.75
CA THR A 2 7.67 7.68 7.48
C THR A 2 8.75 7.49 6.42
N SER A 3 9.94 7.00 6.80
CA SER A 3 11.06 6.71 5.90
C SER A 3 11.92 5.56 6.45
N LEU A 4 12.64 4.89 5.55
CA LEU A 4 13.47 3.72 5.80
C LEU A 4 14.63 3.75 4.80
N LEU A 5 15.84 3.42 5.25
CA LEU A 5 16.98 3.17 4.37
C LEU A 5 17.00 1.68 3.96
N VAL A 6 17.16 1.42 2.67
CA VAL A 6 17.27 0.08 2.11
C VAL A 6 18.43 0.02 1.14
N HIS A 7 19.07 -1.14 1.04
CA HIS A 7 20.03 -1.39 -0.03
C HIS A 7 19.30 -2.00 -1.24
N PRO A 8 19.57 -1.54 -2.47
CA PRO A 8 19.09 -2.23 -3.66
C PRO A 8 19.51 -3.72 -3.65
N GLY A 9 18.58 -4.61 -3.99
CA GLY A 9 18.73 -6.06 -3.83
C GLY A 9 18.15 -6.61 -2.53
N GLU A 10 17.74 -5.75 -1.60
CA GLU A 10 17.07 -6.19 -0.38
C GLU A 10 15.55 -6.27 -0.52
N THR A 11 14.99 -7.23 0.21
CA THR A 11 13.56 -7.35 0.43
C THR A 11 13.22 -6.84 1.81
N ARG A 12 12.23 -5.95 1.92
CA ARG A 12 11.80 -5.40 3.20
C ARG A 12 10.29 -5.51 3.40
N PRO A 13 9.84 -6.07 4.54
CA PRO A 13 8.45 -5.98 4.96
C PRO A 13 8.20 -4.65 5.68
N ILE A 14 7.02 -4.08 5.46
CA ILE A 14 6.47 -2.96 6.21
C ILE A 14 5.02 -3.26 6.57
N HIS A 15 4.58 -2.77 7.72
CA HIS A 15 3.25 -3.03 8.25
C HIS A 15 2.53 -1.70 8.42
N TYR A 16 1.36 -1.58 7.81
CA TYR A 16 0.44 -0.46 8.00
C TYR A 16 -0.73 -0.89 8.88
N LEU A 17 -1.27 0.03 9.66
CA LEU A 17 -2.47 -0.20 10.45
C LEU A 17 -3.61 0.61 9.84
N ALA A 18 -4.61 -0.08 9.30
CA ALA A 18 -5.87 0.53 8.91
C ALA A 18 -6.83 0.53 10.11
N TYR A 19 -7.54 1.63 10.30
CA TYR A 19 -8.51 1.80 11.37
C TYR A 19 -9.82 2.35 10.80
N ASN A 20 -10.95 1.75 11.15
CA ASN A 20 -12.27 2.30 10.86
C ASN A 20 -12.77 3.11 12.07
N PRO A 21 -12.75 4.46 12.00
CA PRO A 21 -13.21 5.31 13.10
C PRO A 21 -14.74 5.42 13.20
N THR A 22 -15.48 4.86 12.24
CA THR A 22 -16.95 4.95 12.20
C THR A 22 -17.59 3.82 13.02
N PRO A 23 -18.87 3.96 13.42
CA PRO A 23 -19.60 2.87 14.08
C PRO A 23 -20.07 1.77 13.11
N ASP A 24 -20.11 2.07 11.81
CA ASP A 24 -20.63 1.17 10.77
C ASP A 24 -19.50 0.41 10.07
N ALA A 25 -19.87 -0.67 9.36
CA ALA A 25 -18.92 -1.40 8.54
C ALA A 25 -18.53 -0.55 7.30
N MET A 26 -17.23 -0.38 7.07
CA MET A 26 -16.70 0.36 5.93
C MET A 26 -15.88 -0.58 5.06
N THR A 27 -16.04 -0.49 3.74
CA THR A 27 -15.20 -1.23 2.79
C THR A 27 -14.23 -0.27 2.13
N GLY A 28 -12.95 -0.44 2.44
CA GLY A 28 -11.87 0.37 1.90
C GLY A 28 -11.14 -0.33 0.75
N GLN A 29 -10.70 0.44 -0.22
CA GLN A 29 -9.73 0.02 -1.24
C GLN A 29 -8.52 0.93 -1.22
N ALA A 30 -7.34 0.35 -1.03
CA ALA A 30 -6.08 1.08 -1.01
C ALA A 30 -5.41 1.02 -2.39
N VAL A 31 -5.25 2.17 -3.04
CA VAL A 31 -4.61 2.30 -4.35
C VAL A 31 -3.20 2.87 -4.17
N PRO A 32 -2.14 2.14 -4.55
CA PRO A 32 -0.79 2.65 -4.40
C PRO A 32 -0.30 3.47 -5.60
N SER A 33 0.62 4.37 -5.31
CA SER A 33 1.38 5.17 -6.27
C SER A 33 2.87 5.16 -5.88
N VAL A 34 3.75 5.16 -6.89
CA VAL A 34 5.21 5.19 -6.70
C VAL A 34 5.77 6.42 -7.41
N SER A 35 6.62 7.18 -6.71
CA SER A 35 7.30 8.35 -7.23
C SER A 35 8.79 8.31 -6.87
N PRO A 36 9.70 8.78 -7.75
CA PRO A 36 9.45 9.24 -9.12
C PRO A 36 9.02 8.09 -10.04
N GLY A 37 8.31 8.39 -11.13
CA GLY A 37 7.79 7.36 -12.04
C GLY A 37 8.86 6.44 -12.62
N ALA A 38 10.07 6.96 -12.86
CA ALA A 38 11.23 6.16 -13.29
C ALA A 38 11.61 5.05 -12.28
N ALA A 39 11.39 5.28 -10.97
CA ALA A 39 11.67 4.28 -9.93
C ALA A 39 10.64 3.15 -9.93
N ALA A 40 9.44 3.35 -10.48
CA ALA A 40 8.37 2.37 -10.44
C ALA A 40 8.73 1.05 -11.15
N ALA A 41 9.58 1.10 -12.19
CA ALA A 41 10.06 -0.09 -12.88
C ALA A 41 10.99 -0.97 -12.02
N TYR A 42 11.66 -0.37 -11.03
CA TYR A 42 12.65 -1.02 -10.17
C TYR A 42 12.07 -1.37 -8.79
N PHE A 43 10.93 -0.78 -8.41
CA PHE A 43 10.25 -1.05 -7.16
C PHE A 43 9.19 -2.14 -7.34
N LYS A 44 9.53 -3.39 -6.96
CA LYS A 44 8.64 -4.55 -7.08
C LYS A 44 7.89 -4.78 -5.78
N LYS A 45 6.56 -4.65 -5.81
CA LYS A 45 5.67 -4.98 -4.70
C LYS A 45 5.41 -6.48 -4.72
N MET A 46 5.90 -7.21 -3.71
CA MET A 46 5.84 -8.67 -3.66
C MET A 46 4.67 -9.21 -2.83
N ALA A 47 4.13 -8.43 -1.89
CA ALA A 47 2.92 -8.82 -1.16
C ALA A 47 1.72 -8.02 -1.65
N CYS A 48 0.70 -8.75 -2.09
CA CYS A 48 -0.47 -8.22 -2.76
C CYS A 48 -1.71 -8.30 -1.84
N PHE A 49 -1.84 -7.37 -0.89
CA PHE A 49 -3.18 -6.89 -0.50
C PHE A 49 -3.73 -5.90 -1.53
N CYS A 50 -2.99 -5.66 -2.61
CA CYS A 50 -3.09 -4.51 -3.50
C CYS A 50 -4.43 -4.39 -4.24
N PHE A 51 -5.32 -5.38 -4.16
CA PHE A 51 -6.62 -5.33 -4.82
C PHE A 51 -7.78 -5.96 -4.03
N GLU A 52 -7.55 -6.44 -2.82
CA GLU A 52 -8.65 -7.00 -2.03
C GLU A 52 -9.34 -5.90 -1.25
N GLN A 53 -10.62 -5.71 -1.54
CA GLN A 53 -11.51 -4.85 -0.78
C GLN A 53 -11.53 -5.33 0.67
N GLN A 54 -11.13 -4.46 1.59
CA GLN A 54 -11.10 -4.81 3.01
C GLN A 54 -12.31 -4.18 3.67
N THR A 55 -13.24 -5.03 4.11
CA THR A 55 -14.32 -4.60 4.99
C THR A 55 -13.82 -4.61 6.44
N LEU A 56 -13.94 -3.47 7.11
CA LEU A 56 -13.64 -3.26 8.52
C LEU A 56 -14.94 -2.93 9.23
N LYS A 57 -15.25 -3.66 10.31
CA LYS A 57 -16.36 -3.30 11.21
C LYS A 57 -16.07 -1.95 11.89
N GLY A 58 -17.10 -1.35 12.46
CA GLY A 58 -16.94 -0.12 13.21
C GLY A 58 -15.96 -0.28 14.37
N GLY A 59 -14.96 0.61 14.46
CA GLY A 59 -13.89 0.54 15.46
C GLY A 59 -12.83 -0.54 15.23
N GLU A 60 -12.90 -1.31 14.13
CA GLU A 60 -11.94 -2.37 13.85
C GLU A 60 -10.60 -1.82 13.34
N HIS A 61 -9.51 -2.46 13.76
CA HIS A 61 -8.17 -2.24 13.26
C HIS A 61 -7.70 -3.47 12.48
N LYS A 62 -7.03 -3.25 11.36
CA LYS A 62 -6.44 -4.34 10.58
C LYS A 62 -5.04 -4.01 10.13
N GLU A 63 -4.15 -4.95 10.37
CA GLU A 63 -2.77 -4.86 9.93
C GLU A 63 -2.66 -5.25 8.46
N MET A 64 -2.00 -4.40 7.69
CA MET A 64 -1.78 -4.56 6.26
C MET A 64 -0.27 -4.65 6.04
N ALA A 65 0.23 -5.88 5.91
CA ALA A 65 1.61 -6.13 5.58
C ALA A 65 1.85 -5.89 4.08
N LEU A 66 2.91 -5.15 3.76
CA LEU A 66 3.43 -4.97 2.43
C LEU A 66 4.89 -5.41 2.41
N GLN A 67 5.26 -6.21 1.43
CA GLN A 67 6.64 -6.57 1.17
C GLN A 67 7.05 -6.00 -0.17
N PHE A 68 8.20 -5.33 -0.21
CA PHE A 68 8.75 -4.78 -1.42
C PHE A 68 10.20 -5.19 -1.63
N TYR A 69 10.63 -5.10 -2.89
CA TYR A 69 11.98 -5.33 -3.35
C TYR A 69 12.41 -4.17 -4.23
N VAL A 70 13.62 -3.67 -4.01
CA VAL A 70 14.24 -2.64 -4.85
C VAL A 70 15.27 -3.31 -5.75
N ASP A 71 15.08 -3.22 -7.06
CA ASP A 71 15.97 -3.85 -8.04
C ASP A 71 17.37 -3.20 -8.02
N PRO A 72 18.47 -3.98 -7.94
CA PRO A 72 19.84 -3.48 -8.02
C PRO A 72 20.16 -2.67 -9.27
N ALA A 73 19.38 -2.85 -10.34
CA ALA A 73 19.51 -2.07 -11.57
C ALA A 73 18.96 -0.63 -11.44
N LEU A 74 18.50 -0.22 -10.25
CA LEU A 74 18.05 1.15 -9.98
C LEU A 74 19.18 2.14 -10.35
N PRO A 75 18.89 3.14 -11.20
CA PRO A 75 19.89 4.14 -11.56
C PRO A 75 20.41 4.90 -10.33
N PRO A 76 21.73 5.18 -10.24
CA PRO A 76 22.35 5.80 -9.07
C PRO A 76 21.85 7.23 -8.79
N GLU A 77 21.24 7.89 -9.76
CA GLU A 77 20.57 9.18 -9.58
C GLU A 77 19.29 9.09 -8.73
N ILE A 78 18.63 7.92 -8.67
CA ILE A 78 17.41 7.72 -7.89
C ILE A 78 17.77 7.24 -6.49
N ASN A 79 17.87 8.19 -5.56
CA ASN A 79 18.22 7.92 -4.16
C ASN A 79 17.02 7.90 -3.21
N THR A 80 15.82 8.22 -3.70
CA THR A 80 14.60 8.28 -2.89
C THR A 80 13.44 7.76 -3.70
N ILE A 81 12.72 6.80 -3.12
CA ILE A 81 11.49 6.25 -3.65
C ILE A 81 10.39 6.52 -2.63
N THR A 82 9.32 7.15 -3.07
CA THR A 82 8.14 7.40 -2.26
C THR A 82 7.03 6.46 -2.70
N LEU A 83 6.56 5.64 -1.76
CA LEU A 83 5.36 4.84 -1.91
C LEU A 83 4.22 5.52 -1.16
N SER A 84 3.18 5.90 -1.89
CA SER A 84 1.98 6.51 -1.32
C SER A 84 0.79 5.59 -1.55
N TYR A 85 -0.04 5.39 -0.53
CA TYR A 85 -1.33 4.73 -0.67
C TYR A 85 -2.44 5.74 -0.47
N THR A 86 -3.40 5.75 -1.39
CA THR A 86 -4.66 6.49 -1.22
C THR A 86 -5.73 5.49 -0.85
N LEU A 87 -6.39 5.69 0.28
CA LEU A 87 -7.50 4.86 0.74
C LEU A 87 -8.81 5.47 0.25
N PHE A 88 -9.59 4.70 -0.51
CA PHE A 88 -10.92 5.08 -0.95
C PHE A 88 -11.97 4.28 -0.18
N ASP A 89 -12.99 4.97 0.30
CA ASP A 89 -14.21 4.32 0.78
C ASP A 89 -15.07 3.93 -0.44
N ILE A 90 -15.33 2.64 -0.57
CA ILE A 90 -16.15 2.05 -1.63
C ILE A 90 -17.37 1.32 -1.07
N SER A 91 -17.72 1.55 0.20
CA SER A 91 -18.91 0.99 0.85
C SER A 91 -20.19 1.19 0.03
N THR A 92 -20.34 2.36 -0.60
CA THR A 92 -21.49 2.72 -1.44
C THR A 92 -21.44 2.11 -2.84
N ALA A 93 -20.25 1.82 -3.37
CA ALA A 93 -20.08 1.22 -4.69
C ALA A 93 -20.44 -0.28 -4.70
N GLN A 94 -20.40 -0.95 -3.54
CA GLN A 94 -20.82 -2.36 -3.40
C GLN A 94 -22.34 -2.56 -3.47
N VAL A 95 -23.15 -1.50 -3.39
CA VAL A 95 -24.62 -1.58 -3.44
C VAL A 95 -25.15 -1.85 -4.86
N LYS A 96 -24.30 -1.94 -5.89
CA LYS A 96 -24.75 -2.13 -7.27
C LYS A 96 -23.98 -3.22 -8.02
N LYS A 97 -24.22 -4.48 -7.65
CA LYS A 97 -24.10 -5.60 -8.59
C LYS A 97 -25.46 -6.30 -8.67
N PRO A 98 -26.24 -6.11 -9.75
CA PRO A 98 -27.47 -6.85 -9.99
C PRO A 98 -27.19 -8.33 -10.26
#